data_AF-A0A914T451-F1
#
_entry.id   AF-A0A914T451-F1
#
_cell.length_a   1.000
_cell.length_b   1.000
_cell.length_c   1.000
_cell.angle_alpha   90.00
_cell.angle_beta   90.00
_cell.angle_gamma   90.00
#
_symmetry.space_group_name_H-M   'P 1'
#
loop_
_entity.id
_entity.type
_entity.pdbx_description
1 polymer ?
#
loop_
_entity_poly.entity_id
_entity_poly.type
_entity_poly.pdbx_seq_one_letter_code
_entity_poly.pdbx_strand_id
1 'polypeptide(L)'
;MDGKRVLIETKLKVFLAKKKNPDLTEALTPKIQQELIERLLDGTTCAIVDSLKDLQNFKESELLEEREKQISEIKNRGGNEDEEIKKFDMEILKQLDELVMEQQNHLSCAHVPLFKTTPDPKKVKIQMEIMEFITSLTPLLSK
;
A
#
# COMPACT_ATOMS: atom_id res chain seq x y z
N MET A 1 13.89 -12.68 -21.62
CA MET A 1 13.20 -11.51 -21.05
C MET A 1 11.71 -11.50 -21.42
N ASP A 2 11.31 -12.03 -22.58
CA ASP A 2 9.91 -12.04 -23.02
C ASP A 2 8.96 -12.83 -22.12
N GLY A 3 9.42 -13.93 -21.49
CA GLY A 3 8.58 -14.74 -20.60
C GLY A 3 8.07 -14.00 -19.35
N LYS A 4 8.94 -13.23 -18.67
CA LYS A 4 8.54 -12.42 -17.49
C LYS A 4 7.55 -11.34 -17.90
N ARG A 5 7.78 -10.68 -19.04
CA ARG A 5 6.88 -9.67 -19.58
C ARG A 5 5.48 -10.22 -19.84
N VAL A 6 5.39 -11.32 -20.59
CA VAL A 6 4.11 -11.98 -20.93
C VAL A 6 3.37 -12.43 -19.67
N LEU A 7 4.10 -12.91 -18.66
CA LEU A 7 3.53 -13.26 -17.36
C LEU A 7 2.90 -12.03 -16.68
N ILE A 8 3.63 -10.92 -16.56
CA ILE A 8 3.15 -9.69 -15.92
C ILE A 8 1.93 -9.15 -16.67
N GLU A 9 1.98 -9.10 -18.01
CA GLU A 9 0.86 -8.67 -18.85
C GLU A 9 -0.39 -9.52 -18.64
N THR A 10 -0.22 -10.85 -18.59
CA THR A 10 -1.33 -11.78 -18.36
C THR A 10 -1.92 -11.58 -16.97
N LYS A 11 -1.08 -11.44 -15.94
CA LYS A 11 -1.52 -11.22 -14.56
C LYS A 11 -2.21 -9.87 -14.39
N LEU A 12 -1.73 -8.82 -15.04
CA LEU A 12 -2.35 -7.50 -15.02
C LEU A 12 -3.76 -7.53 -15.61
N LYS A 13 -3.93 -8.19 -16.76
CA LYS A 13 -5.27 -8.37 -17.39
C LYS A 13 -6.23 -9.10 -16.46
N VAL A 14 -5.79 -10.19 -15.84
CA VAL A 14 -6.61 -10.96 -14.88
C VAL A 14 -6.93 -10.13 -13.65
N PHE A 15 -5.98 -9.36 -13.13
CA PHE A 15 -6.15 -8.49 -11.97
C PHE A 15 -7.21 -7.42 -12.23
N LEU A 16 -7.14 -6.71 -13.36
CA LEU A 16 -8.10 -5.68 -13.73
C LEU A 16 -9.51 -6.26 -13.91
N ALA A 17 -9.63 -7.41 -14.58
CA ALA A 17 -10.91 -8.11 -14.74
C ALA A 17 -11.53 -8.53 -13.41
N LYS A 18 -10.70 -8.90 -12.42
CA LYS A 18 -11.15 -9.31 -11.08
C LYS A 18 -11.60 -8.11 -10.24
N LYS A 19 -10.86 -7.00 -10.26
CA LYS A 19 -11.14 -5.82 -9.42
C LYS A 19 -12.46 -5.12 -9.78
N LYS A 20 -12.83 -5.11 -11.07
CA LYS A 20 -14.04 -4.40 -11.57
C LYS A 20 -14.14 -2.95 -11.05
N ASN A 21 -12.99 -2.29 -10.86
CA ASN A 21 -12.91 -0.91 -10.41
C ASN A 21 -12.76 0.00 -11.63
N PRO A 22 -13.77 0.85 -11.93
CA PRO A 22 -13.73 1.74 -13.10
C PRO A 22 -12.63 2.79 -12.97
N ASP A 23 -12.43 3.35 -11.77
CA ASP A 23 -11.43 4.40 -11.55
C ASP A 23 -9.99 3.86 -11.77
N LEU A 24 -9.74 2.62 -11.33
CA LEU A 24 -8.46 1.93 -11.59
C LEU A 24 -8.27 1.69 -13.10
N THR A 25 -9.32 1.24 -13.79
CA THR A 25 -9.25 0.91 -15.22
C THR A 25 -9.01 2.16 -16.07
N GLU A 26 -9.65 3.28 -15.70
CA GLU A 26 -9.44 4.58 -16.34
C GLU A 26 -8.03 5.12 -16.08
N ALA A 27 -7.51 4.96 -14.87
CA ALA A 27 -6.14 5.37 -14.52
C ALA A 27 -5.07 4.55 -15.25
N LEU A 28 -5.27 3.24 -15.42
CA LEU A 28 -4.37 2.32 -16.12
C LEU A 28 -4.59 2.35 -17.63
N THR A 29 -4.33 3.49 -18.27
CA THR A 29 -4.28 3.58 -19.74
C THR A 29 -3.23 2.62 -20.32
N PRO A 30 -3.33 2.19 -21.59
CA PRO A 30 -2.37 1.26 -22.20
C PRO A 30 -0.91 1.72 -22.06
N LYS A 31 -0.67 3.04 -22.13
CA LYS A 31 0.64 3.64 -21.91
C LYS A 31 1.14 3.42 -20.48
N ILE A 32 0.31 3.71 -19.48
CA ILE A 32 0.65 3.52 -18.06
C ILE A 32 0.87 2.04 -17.73
N GLN A 33 0.07 1.14 -18.32
CA GLN A 33 0.28 -0.30 -18.17
C GLN A 33 1.66 -0.71 -18.69
N GLN A 34 2.06 -0.22 -19.87
CA GLN A 34 3.39 -0.48 -20.42
C GLN A 34 4.49 0.04 -19.50
N GLU A 35 4.41 1.30 -19.06
CA GLU A 35 5.36 1.90 -18.13
C GLU A 35 5.49 1.09 -16.83
N LEU A 36 4.36 0.65 -16.27
CA LEU A 36 4.33 -0.17 -15.06
C LEU A 36 5.02 -1.51 -15.28
N ILE A 37 4.72 -2.18 -16.40
CA ILE A 37 5.37 -3.46 -16.76
C ILE A 37 6.88 -3.26 -16.86
N GLU A 38 7.36 -2.23 -17.55
CA GLU A 38 8.81 -1.97 -17.68
C GLU A 38 9.49 -1.80 -16.32
N ARG A 39 8.85 -1.09 -15.36
CA ARG A 39 9.38 -0.93 -13.99
C ARG A 39 9.42 -2.24 -13.21
N LEU A 40 8.52 -3.18 -13.50
CA LEU A 40 8.45 -4.46 -12.79
C LEU A 40 9.42 -5.52 -13.34
N LEU A 41 9.98 -5.33 -14.53
CA LEU A 41 10.82 -6.35 -15.19
C LEU A 41 12.17 -6.59 -14.49
N ASP A 42 12.77 -5.55 -13.93
CA ASP A 42 14.07 -5.65 -13.25
C ASP A 42 13.96 -6.13 -11.79
N GLY A 43 12.74 -6.18 -11.24
CA GLY A 43 12.45 -6.61 -9.88
C GLY A 43 12.72 -5.55 -8.80
N THR A 44 13.30 -4.40 -9.14
CA THR A 44 13.59 -3.32 -8.18
C THR A 44 12.31 -2.78 -7.58
N THR A 45 11.27 -2.55 -8.39
CA THR A 45 9.97 -2.08 -7.91
C THR A 45 9.31 -3.09 -6.96
N CYS A 46 9.45 -4.41 -7.23
CA CYS A 46 8.94 -5.44 -6.31
C CYS A 46 9.67 -5.39 -4.97
N ALA A 47 11.01 -5.32 -4.98
CA ALA A 47 11.80 -5.25 -3.75
C ALA A 47 11.49 -4.00 -2.89
N ILE A 48 11.26 -2.85 -3.54
CA ILE A 48 10.82 -1.63 -2.85
C ILE A 48 9.45 -1.84 -2.20
N VAL A 49 8.48 -2.38 -2.94
CA VAL A 49 7.13 -2.63 -2.42
C VAL A 49 7.13 -3.64 -1.27
N ASP A 50 7.92 -4.70 -1.38
CA ASP A 50 8.07 -5.68 -0.30
C ASP A 50 8.66 -5.04 0.96
N SER A 51 9.70 -4.22 0.81
CA SER A 51 10.32 -3.49 1.93
C SER A 51 9.35 -2.52 2.60
N LEU A 52 8.56 -1.79 1.80
CA LEU A 52 7.52 -0.88 2.32
C LEU A 52 6.39 -1.63 3.03
N LYS A 53 6.05 -2.83 2.55
CA LYS A 53 5.06 -3.70 3.19
C LYS A 53 5.57 -4.25 4.52
N ASP A 54 6.83 -4.64 4.60
CA ASP A 54 7.45 -5.09 5.84
C ASP A 54 7.50 -3.96 6.87
N LEU A 55 7.88 -2.74 6.44
CA LEU A 55 7.83 -1.55 7.27
C LEU A 55 6.41 -1.26 7.78
N GLN A 56 5.40 -1.40 6.92
CA GLN A 56 4.00 -1.25 7.31
C GLN A 56 3.59 -2.26 8.37
N ASN A 57 3.84 -3.54 8.14
CA ASN A 57 3.48 -4.60 9.08
C ASN A 57 4.14 -4.40 10.44
N PHE A 58 5.41 -3.99 10.45
CA PHE A 58 6.13 -3.64 11.66
C PHE A 58 5.46 -2.48 12.41
N LYS A 59 5.17 -1.39 11.70
CA LYS A 59 4.55 -0.20 12.30
C LYS A 59 3.13 -0.46 12.81
N GLU A 60 2.32 -1.20 12.06
CA GLU A 60 0.96 -1.58 12.48
C GLU A 60 0.99 -2.47 13.73
N SER A 61 1.95 -3.39 13.82
CA SER A 61 2.12 -4.25 14.99
C SER A 61 2.55 -3.43 16.22
N GLU A 62 3.51 -2.52 16.07
CA GLU A 62 3.92 -1.59 17.14
C GLU A 62 2.76 -0.73 17.64
N LEU A 63 1.97 -0.13 16.73
CA LEU A 63 0.83 0.71 17.09
C LEU A 63 -0.28 -0.08 17.78
N LEU A 64 -0.49 -1.33 17.39
CA LEU A 64 -1.47 -2.22 18.03
C LEU A 64 -1.04 -2.56 19.46
N GLU A 65 0.22 -2.92 19.67
CA GLU A 65 0.77 -3.22 21.00
C GLU A 65 0.66 -1.99 21.92
N GLU A 66 1.02 -0.80 21.43
CA GLU A 66 0.90 0.44 22.19
C GLU A 66 -0.57 0.76 22.52
N ARG A 67 -1.50 0.49 21.59
CA ARG A 67 -2.95 0.62 21.83
C ARG A 67 -3.44 -0.26 22.94
N GLU A 68 -3.07 -1.53 22.93
CA GLU A 68 -3.49 -2.49 23.96
C GLU A 68 -2.97 -2.09 25.34
N LYS A 69 -1.70 -1.68 25.40
CA LYS A 69 -1.10 -1.15 26.62
C LYS A 69 -1.82 0.10 27.11
N GLN A 70 -2.03 1.10 26.24
CA GLN A 70 -2.69 2.35 26.62
C GLN A 70 -4.13 2.12 27.11
N ILE A 71 -4.89 1.24 26.45
CA ILE A 71 -6.24 0.88 26.88
C ILE A 71 -6.22 0.21 28.26
N SER A 72 -5.24 -0.65 28.53
CA SER A 72 -5.11 -1.29 29.84
C SER A 72 -4.82 -0.27 30.95
N GLU A 73 -3.96 0.72 30.68
CA GLU A 73 -3.62 1.78 31.63
C GLU A 73 -4.81 2.70 31.92
N ILE A 74 -5.58 3.08 30.89
CA ILE A 74 -6.78 3.91 31.02
C ILE A 74 -7.83 3.21 31.89
N LYS A 75 -8.10 1.92 31.62
CA LYS A 75 -9.05 1.11 32.39
C LYS A 75 -8.63 0.95 33.86
N ASN A 76 -7.33 0.85 34.12
CA ASN A 76 -6.82 0.71 35.49
C ASN A 76 -6.89 2.03 36.29
N ARG A 77 -6.82 3.19 35.64
CA ARG A 77 -6.93 4.49 36.32
C ARG A 77 -8.37 4.82 36.73
N GLY A 78 -9.35 4.41 35.93
CA GLY A 78 -10.75 4.83 36.08
C GLY A 78 -10.93 6.31 35.70
N GLY A 79 -12.04 6.66 35.04
CA GLY A 79 -12.30 8.03 34.57
C GLY A 79 -13.06 8.08 33.25
N ASN A 80 -12.79 9.09 32.42
CA ASN A 80 -13.39 9.28 31.10
C ASN A 80 -12.70 8.38 30.05
N GLU A 81 -12.81 7.06 30.21
CA GLU A 81 -12.13 6.06 29.36
C GLU A 81 -12.40 6.29 27.86
N ASP A 82 -13.65 6.56 27.50
CA ASP A 82 -14.07 6.73 26.10
C ASP A 82 -13.38 7.90 25.40
N GLU A 83 -13.17 9.02 26.10
CA GLU A 83 -12.54 10.21 25.50
C GLU A 83 -11.04 9.99 25.31
N GLU A 84 -10.38 9.36 26.29
CA GLU A 84 -8.95 9.07 26.22
C GLU A 84 -8.63 8.03 25.14
N ILE A 85 -9.42 6.95 25.06
CA ILE A 85 -9.27 5.93 24.02
C ILE A 85 -9.47 6.54 22.64
N LYS A 86 -10.52 7.36 22.44
CA LYS A 86 -10.75 8.04 21.16
C LYS A 86 -9.59 8.95 20.76
N LYS A 87 -9.03 9.68 21.72
CA LYS A 87 -7.90 10.59 21.48
C LYS A 87 -6.66 9.81 21.04
N PHE A 88 -6.41 8.67 21.66
CA PHE A 88 -5.32 7.78 21.29
C PHE A 88 -5.55 7.13 19.91
N ASP A 89 -6.76 6.64 19.64
CA ASP A 89 -7.13 6.07 18.33
C ASP A 89 -6.97 7.10 17.20
N MET A 90 -7.30 8.37 17.43
CA MET A 90 -7.05 9.45 16.46
C MET A 90 -5.54 9.65 16.19
N GLU A 91 -4.69 9.53 17.20
CA GLU A 91 -3.23 9.65 17.00
C GLU A 91 -2.67 8.46 16.22
N ILE A 92 -3.20 7.25 16.44
CA ILE A 92 -2.86 6.08 15.62
C ILE A 92 -3.23 6.35 14.16
N LEU A 93 -4.46 6.80 13.90
CA LEU A 93 -4.90 7.08 12.52
C LEU A 93 -3.99 8.10 11.83
N LYS A 94 -3.59 9.15 12.55
CA LYS A 94 -2.66 10.15 12.03
C LYS A 94 -1.30 9.55 11.67
N GLN A 95 -0.75 8.67 12.52
CA GLN A 95 0.51 7.98 12.22
C GLN A 95 0.38 7.03 11.02
N LEU A 96 -0.77 6.38 10.85
CA LEU A 96 -1.04 5.55 9.68
C LEU A 96 -1.16 6.39 8.40
N ASP A 97 -1.80 7.56 8.46
CA ASP A 97 -1.87 8.48 7.32
C ASP A 97 -0.48 9.02 6.93
N GLU A 98 0.36 9.36 7.92
CA GLU A 98 1.76 9.75 7.71
C GLU A 98 2.55 8.62 7.02
N LEU A 99 2.39 7.38 7.48
CA LEU A 99 3.02 6.21 6.86
C LEU A 99 2.57 6.02 5.39
N VAL A 100 1.28 6.17 5.09
CA VAL A 100 0.78 6.10 3.72
C VAL A 100 1.40 7.19 2.85
N MET A 101 1.51 8.42 3.36
CA MET A 101 2.18 9.51 2.64
C MET A 101 3.66 9.22 2.35
N GLU A 102 4.37 8.64 3.32
CA GLU A 102 5.77 8.23 3.14
C GLU A 102 5.91 7.15 2.08
N GLN A 103 5.05 6.12 2.10
CA GLN A 103 5.03 5.06 1.08
C GLN A 103 4.75 5.63 -0.31
N GLN A 104 3.76 6.52 -0.43
CA GLN A 104 3.46 7.22 -1.68
C GLN A 104 4.67 7.99 -2.19
N ASN A 105 5.38 8.68 -1.30
CA ASN A 105 6.57 9.45 -1.66
C ASN A 105 7.70 8.55 -2.16
N HIS A 106 8.01 7.45 -1.46
CA HIS A 106 9.03 6.49 -1.89
C HIS A 106 8.73 5.90 -3.27
N LEU A 107 7.49 5.48 -3.53
CA LEU A 107 7.08 4.93 -4.82
C LEU A 107 7.06 5.99 -5.92
N SER A 108 6.73 7.24 -5.59
CA SER A 108 6.81 8.37 -6.53
C SER A 108 8.26 8.68 -6.91
N CYS A 109 9.18 8.73 -5.95
CA CYS A 109 10.61 8.91 -6.18
C CYS A 109 11.23 7.74 -6.98
N ALA A 110 10.73 6.52 -6.80
CA ALA A 110 11.09 5.36 -7.61
C ALA A 110 10.47 5.39 -9.03
N HIS A 111 9.71 6.44 -9.36
CA HIS A 111 9.03 6.62 -10.65
C HIS A 111 8.07 5.48 -10.98
N VAL A 112 7.44 4.88 -9.97
CA VAL A 112 6.40 3.87 -10.18
C VAL A 112 5.15 4.59 -10.68
N PRO A 113 4.57 4.21 -11.83
CA PRO A 113 3.41 4.89 -12.39
C PRO A 113 2.23 4.90 -11.41
N LEU A 114 1.40 5.96 -11.48
CA LEU A 114 0.23 6.22 -10.62
C LEU A 114 0.54 6.59 -9.15
N PHE A 115 1.78 6.43 -8.67
CA PHE A 115 2.16 6.86 -7.33
C PHE A 115 2.54 8.35 -7.30
N LYS A 116 1.73 9.09 -6.57
CA LYS A 116 1.93 10.50 -6.21
C LYS A 116 1.37 10.69 -4.81
N THR A 117 1.99 11.53 -4.01
CA THR A 117 1.44 11.92 -2.70
C THR A 117 0.08 12.56 -2.90
N THR A 118 -0.94 12.02 -2.26
CA THR A 118 -2.30 12.54 -2.36
C THR A 118 -3.16 12.08 -1.19
N PRO A 119 -3.95 12.99 -0.58
CA PRO A 119 -4.91 12.64 0.46
C PRO A 119 -6.28 12.23 -0.11
N ASP A 120 -6.46 12.24 -1.44
CA ASP A 120 -7.73 11.88 -2.07
C ASP A 120 -8.01 10.37 -1.89
N PRO A 121 -9.04 9.97 -1.13
CA PRO A 121 -9.30 8.57 -0.82
C PRO A 121 -9.46 7.68 -2.05
N LYS A 122 -9.99 8.24 -3.16
CA LYS A 122 -10.14 7.48 -4.40
C LYS A 122 -8.79 7.15 -5.02
N LYS A 123 -7.87 8.12 -5.05
CA LYS A 123 -6.52 7.93 -5.59
C LYS A 123 -5.67 7.05 -4.70
N VAL A 124 -5.78 7.22 -3.37
CA VAL A 124 -5.13 6.33 -2.39
C VAL A 124 -5.60 4.90 -2.63
N LYS A 125 -6.92 4.67 -2.77
CA LYS A 125 -7.45 3.34 -3.04
C LYS A 125 -6.91 2.72 -4.34
N ILE A 126 -6.81 3.50 -5.41
CA ILE A 126 -6.19 3.04 -6.67
C ILE A 126 -4.74 2.62 -6.42
N GLN A 127 -3.96 3.43 -5.71
CA GLN A 127 -2.56 3.13 -5.38
C GLN A 127 -2.42 1.87 -4.52
N MET A 128 -3.31 1.66 -3.55
CA MET A 128 -3.37 0.43 -2.75
C MET A 128 -3.66 -0.79 -3.63
N GLU A 129 -4.60 -0.70 -4.57
CA GLU A 129 -4.89 -1.79 -5.51
C GLU A 129 -3.67 -2.09 -6.40
N ILE A 130 -2.91 -1.08 -6.83
CA ILE A 130 -1.64 -1.31 -7.54
C ILE A 130 -0.60 -1.97 -6.64
N MET A 131 -0.46 -1.55 -5.38
CA MET A 131 0.45 -2.20 -4.43
C MET A 131 0.10 -3.68 -4.22
N GLU A 132 -1.18 -4.00 -4.08
CA GLU A 132 -1.64 -5.39 -3.99
C GLU A 132 -1.26 -6.20 -5.24
N PHE A 133 -1.41 -5.61 -6.43
CA PHE A 133 -1.00 -6.24 -7.68
C PHE A 133 0.51 -6.53 -7.68
N ILE A 134 1.34 -5.53 -7.37
CA ILE A 134 2.81 -5.68 -7.36
C ILE A 134 3.22 -6.75 -6.35
N THR A 135 2.65 -6.72 -5.14
CA THR A 135 2.90 -7.72 -4.09
C THR A 135 2.51 -9.13 -4.53
N SER A 136 1.44 -9.27 -5.33
CA SER A 136 1.02 -10.58 -5.86
C SER A 136 1.99 -11.16 -6.90
N LEU A 137 2.84 -10.32 -7.50
CA LEU A 137 3.85 -10.73 -8.48
C LEU A 137 5.16 -11.15 -7.83
N THR A 138 5.52 -10.61 -6.67
CA THR A 138 6.75 -10.94 -5.93
C THR A 138 7.07 -12.44 -5.91
N PRO A 139 6.17 -13.35 -5.47
CA PRO A 139 6.47 -14.79 -5.40
C PRO A 139 6.58 -15.48 -6.77
N LEU A 140 6.16 -14.81 -7.84
CA LEU A 140 6.18 -15.32 -9.21
C LEU A 140 7.41 -14.84 -9.98
N LEU A 141 7.97 -13.68 -9.61
CA LEU A 141 9.13 -13.07 -10.26
C LEU A 141 10.46 -13.40 -9.57
N SER A 142 10.40 -13.89 -8.33
CA SER A 142 11.53 -14.39 -7.54
C SER A 142 12.00 -15.81 -7.93
N LYS A 143 11.39 -16.42 -8.95
CA LYS A 143 11.80 -17.71 -9.55
C LYS A 143 12.60 -17.52 -10.83
#